data_AF-W9GZ53-F1
#
_entry.id   AF-W9GZ53-F1
#
_cell.length_a   1.000
_cell.length_b   1.000
_cell.length_c   1.000
_cell.angle_alpha   90.00
_cell.angle_beta   90.00
_cell.angle_gamma   90.00
#
_symmetry.space_group_name_H-M   'P 1'
#
loop_
_entity.id
_entity.type
_entity.pdbx_description
1 polymer ?
#
loop_
_entity_poly.entity_id
_entity_poly.type
_entity_poly.pdbx_seq_one_letter_code
_entity_poly.pdbx_strand_id
1 'polypeptide(L)'
;MREVPGSELLVAALAYAARGWRVFPCRAGGKEPCKADGFFEHGCRDATSDPDRVRALWRRWPSANVGLACGPDSGVWVLDSDIDAAKGKDGEATLGRLVAEHGALPETLRQLTPSGGIHRIFANPVGLDVRNSSQKRLGNGLDTRGEGGYILAPPSIHPNGGRYAWATDAEVPIAEAPAWLLAMLLDAPAPKVGRPAPPSTDSMPAYARKALDDEAQRVRGTQPGGQNDALNSAAFSLGQLVGGGALPRSLVEQHLTAAALAWTHDPKKDRWTIAQIERRVKDGIDAGMAQPRGVPEPSPSTRGSMTRRGDRLGPRDRRPAVSEAAAHAGRAVWGGRSPIDGTPADGYLRALGIEVRSLGQSLASLGYAEVDYLHAAAKGEPPRVIGRWPCLVAGLAGDQRRVVAVHVVYLDAADPTRAATIAAPETGEILPARRTIGAIHGASVRLGPAGASMVLASGIETALAVRMVRPHDPVWSAITLDNLRHVVLPPECRAVTLAVNGKGARDARIARHVEAAGSAQAAGGRGVRTMWVPSLVSSAAGSAGAR
;
A
#
# COMPACT_ATOMS: atom_id res chain seq x y z
N MET A 1 47.95 1.33 22.06
CA MET A 1 47.81 0.94 20.64
C MET A 1 47.44 2.19 19.86
N ARG A 2 48.31 2.64 18.93
CA ARG A 2 48.03 3.81 18.08
C ARG A 2 47.01 3.39 17.01
N GLU A 3 45.86 4.06 16.97
CA GLU A 3 44.86 3.88 15.90
C GLU A 3 45.49 4.26 14.56
N VAL A 4 45.41 3.36 13.59
CA VAL A 4 45.73 3.67 12.19
C VAL A 4 44.61 4.58 11.67
N PRO A 5 44.90 5.75 11.06
CA PRO A 5 43.86 6.59 10.49
C PRO A 5 43.01 5.77 9.53
N GLY A 6 41.69 5.67 9.81
CA GLY A 6 40.76 5.02 8.90
C GLY A 6 40.83 5.69 7.53
N SER A 7 40.77 4.91 6.45
CA SER A 7 40.65 5.48 5.11
C SER A 7 39.49 6.47 5.07
N GLU A 8 39.61 7.54 4.28
CA GLU A 8 38.59 8.61 4.17
C GLU A 8 37.17 8.02 3.92
N LEU A 9 37.10 6.90 3.20
CA LEU A 9 35.88 6.13 2.94
C LEU A 9 35.28 5.51 4.21
N LEU A 10 36.10 4.95 5.11
CA LEU A 10 35.63 4.44 6.41
C LEU A 10 35.13 5.59 7.30
N VAL A 11 35.84 6.72 7.34
CA VAL A 11 35.41 7.89 8.12
C VAL A 11 34.04 8.37 7.64
N ALA A 12 33.85 8.49 6.32
CA ALA A 12 32.57 8.85 5.74
C ALA A 12 31.48 7.81 6.02
N ALA A 13 31.77 6.51 5.88
CA ALA A 13 30.82 5.44 6.18
C ALA A 13 30.34 5.49 7.64
N LEU A 14 31.24 5.74 8.59
CA LEU A 14 30.90 5.91 10.00
C LEU A 14 30.05 7.16 10.25
N ALA A 15 30.36 8.27 9.57
CA ALA A 15 29.57 9.50 9.67
C ALA A 15 28.13 9.30 9.15
N TYR A 16 27.96 8.55 8.07
CA TYR A 16 26.63 8.19 7.55
C TYR A 16 25.88 7.24 8.47
N ALA A 17 26.57 6.22 9.00
CA ALA A 17 26.00 5.31 9.99
C ALA A 17 25.52 6.04 11.25
N ALA A 18 26.25 7.06 11.72
CA ALA A 18 25.86 7.89 12.85
C ALA A 18 24.58 8.71 12.61
N ARG A 19 24.22 8.97 11.34
CA ARG A 19 22.93 9.59 10.95
C ARG A 19 21.78 8.58 10.87
N GLY A 20 22.04 7.31 11.18
CA GLY A 20 21.08 6.22 11.05
C GLY A 20 20.99 5.62 9.65
N TRP A 21 21.82 6.05 8.69
CA TRP A 21 21.81 5.49 7.34
C TRP A 21 22.49 4.14 7.29
N ARG A 22 21.92 3.21 6.51
CA ARG A 22 22.48 1.88 6.29
C ARG A 22 23.51 1.95 5.17
N VAL A 23 24.77 1.72 5.52
CA VAL A 23 25.90 1.74 4.60
C VAL A 23 26.47 0.35 4.38
N PHE A 24 27.17 0.19 3.26
CA PHE A 24 27.86 -1.06 2.92
C PHE A 24 29.00 -0.84 1.92
N PRO A 25 29.98 -1.75 1.85
CA PRO A 25 31.11 -1.62 0.92
C PRO A 25 30.69 -1.98 -0.51
N CYS A 26 30.99 -1.08 -1.45
CA CYS A 26 31.00 -1.35 -2.89
C CYS A 26 32.44 -1.49 -3.39
N ARG A 27 32.64 -2.21 -4.50
CA ARG A 27 33.95 -2.42 -5.10
C ARG A 27 34.65 -1.07 -5.33
N ALA A 28 35.95 -1.00 -5.03
CA ALA A 28 36.76 0.18 -5.28
C ALA A 28 36.69 0.59 -6.77
N GLY A 29 36.31 1.85 -7.04
CA GLY A 29 36.08 2.34 -8.40
C GLY A 29 34.90 1.69 -9.13
N GLY A 30 34.14 0.80 -8.48
CA GLY A 30 32.96 0.12 -9.01
C GLY A 30 31.68 0.62 -8.36
N LYS A 31 30.54 0.08 -8.81
CA LYS A 31 29.22 0.36 -8.23
C LYS A 31 28.62 -0.86 -7.53
N GLU A 32 29.19 -2.03 -7.76
CA GLU A 32 28.70 -3.31 -7.29
C GLU A 32 29.04 -3.50 -5.80
N PRO A 33 28.13 -4.04 -4.98
CA PRO A 33 28.45 -4.41 -3.60
C PRO A 33 29.62 -5.40 -3.58
N CYS A 34 30.53 -5.23 -2.62
CA CYS A 34 31.47 -6.30 -2.28
C CYS A 34 30.67 -7.53 -1.82
N LYS A 35 31.24 -8.72 -1.96
CA LYS A 35 30.65 -9.96 -1.46
C LYS A 35 31.70 -10.84 -0.81
N ALA A 36 31.33 -11.49 0.28
CA ALA A 36 32.09 -12.55 0.92
C ALA A 36 31.14 -13.51 1.62
N ASP A 37 31.23 -14.79 1.25
CA ASP A 37 30.40 -15.85 1.81
C ASP A 37 30.52 -15.90 3.35
N GLY A 38 29.39 -16.06 4.02
CA GLY A 38 29.23 -16.07 5.48
C GLY A 38 29.47 -14.73 6.17
N PHE A 39 29.76 -13.64 5.43
CA PHE A 39 30.13 -12.35 6.01
C PHE A 39 29.28 -11.19 5.46
N PHE A 40 29.12 -11.12 4.14
CA PHE A 40 28.37 -10.09 3.44
C PHE A 40 27.97 -10.62 2.04
N GLU A 41 26.79 -11.21 1.93
CA GLU A 41 26.36 -12.02 0.77
C GLU A 41 25.28 -11.31 -0.06
N HIS A 42 24.39 -10.58 0.62
CA HIS A 42 23.17 -10.04 0.05
C HIS A 42 23.31 -8.55 -0.35
N GLY A 43 24.54 -8.04 -0.37
CA GLY A 43 24.84 -6.68 -0.84
C GLY A 43 24.09 -5.63 -0.02
N CYS A 44 23.35 -4.74 -0.68
CA CYS A 44 22.60 -3.67 -0.01
C CYS A 44 21.60 -4.16 1.06
N ARG A 45 21.16 -5.42 1.04
CA ARG A 45 20.28 -6.00 2.09
C ARG A 45 21.01 -6.29 3.39
N ASP A 46 22.34 -6.44 3.35
CA ASP A 46 23.19 -6.62 4.54
C ASP A 46 23.72 -5.27 5.05
N ALA A 47 23.23 -4.14 4.52
CA ALA A 47 23.67 -2.81 4.90
C ALA A 47 23.39 -2.53 6.38
N THR A 48 24.27 -1.75 7.02
CA THR A 48 24.25 -1.57 8.46
C THR A 48 24.54 -0.13 8.86
N SER A 49 24.08 0.25 10.05
CA SER A 49 24.50 1.48 10.73
C SER A 49 25.23 1.20 12.04
N ASP A 50 25.52 -0.08 12.34
CA ASP A 50 26.32 -0.47 13.49
C ASP A 50 27.79 -0.10 13.23
N PRO A 51 28.39 0.82 14.01
CA PRO A 51 29.75 1.28 13.77
C PRO A 51 30.79 0.16 13.83
N ASP A 52 30.58 -0.89 14.62
CA ASP A 52 31.54 -2.00 14.72
C ASP A 52 31.46 -2.90 13.49
N ARG A 53 30.25 -3.16 12.99
CA ARG A 53 30.04 -3.85 11.71
C ARG A 53 30.62 -3.04 10.55
N VAL A 54 30.44 -1.72 10.53
CA VAL A 54 31.05 -0.83 9.52
C VAL A 54 32.58 -0.92 9.56
N ARG A 55 33.21 -0.84 10.74
CA ARG A 55 34.66 -1.02 10.88
C ARG A 55 35.12 -2.39 10.38
N ALA A 56 34.38 -3.46 10.66
CA ALA A 56 34.72 -4.81 10.19
C ALA A 56 34.67 -4.90 8.66
N LEU A 57 33.65 -4.32 8.03
CA LEU A 57 33.49 -4.29 6.57
C LEU A 57 34.67 -3.57 5.89
N TRP A 58 35.06 -2.38 6.37
CA TRP A 58 36.19 -1.64 5.80
C TRP A 58 37.56 -2.14 6.24
N ARG A 59 37.67 -2.92 7.33
CA ARG A 59 38.89 -3.70 7.62
C ARG A 59 39.10 -4.77 6.55
N ARG A 60 38.02 -5.39 6.06
CA ARG A 60 38.05 -6.39 4.99
C ARG A 60 38.28 -5.76 3.62
N TRP A 61 37.67 -4.61 3.34
CA TRP A 61 37.81 -3.87 2.09
C TRP A 61 38.20 -2.40 2.32
N PRO A 62 39.48 -2.10 2.60
CA PRO A 62 39.91 -0.75 3.02
C PRO A 62 39.69 0.36 1.99
N SER A 63 39.67 0.01 0.71
CA SER A 63 39.46 0.93 -0.43
C SER A 63 38.05 0.87 -1.02
N ALA A 64 37.11 0.16 -0.37
CA ALA A 64 35.75 0.05 -0.87
C ALA A 64 35.03 1.40 -0.88
N ASN A 65 34.33 1.65 -1.99
CA ASN A 65 33.37 2.72 -2.09
C ASN A 65 32.26 2.55 -1.04
N VAL A 66 31.61 3.65 -0.66
CA VAL A 66 30.51 3.66 0.29
C VAL A 66 29.17 3.58 -0.45
N GLY A 67 28.53 2.42 -0.39
CA GLY A 67 27.13 2.25 -0.76
C GLY A 67 26.21 2.72 0.37
N LEU A 68 25.13 3.42 0.03
CA LEU A 68 24.06 3.83 0.94
C LEU A 68 22.76 3.19 0.48
N ALA A 69 22.21 2.29 1.29
CA ALA A 69 20.94 1.64 1.00
C ALA A 69 19.78 2.64 1.19
N CYS A 70 18.89 2.71 0.21
CA CYS A 70 17.72 3.57 0.24
C CYS A 70 16.49 2.75 0.70
N GLY A 71 15.48 3.45 1.22
CA GLY A 71 14.25 2.89 1.74
C GLY A 71 14.03 3.15 3.23
N PRO A 72 13.01 2.53 3.82
CA PRO A 72 12.57 2.78 5.20
C PRO A 72 13.68 2.59 6.24
N ASP A 73 14.57 1.62 6.08
CA ASP A 73 15.61 1.28 7.06
C ASP A 73 16.70 2.34 7.21
N SER A 74 16.95 3.13 6.15
CA SER A 74 17.81 4.31 6.20
C SER A 74 17.02 5.61 6.38
N GLY A 75 15.67 5.53 6.34
CA GLY A 75 14.79 6.69 6.42
C GLY A 75 14.92 7.66 5.23
N VAL A 76 15.50 7.23 4.10
CA VAL A 76 15.74 8.10 2.92
C VAL A 76 15.42 7.41 1.60
N TRP A 77 15.03 8.20 0.60
CA TRP A 77 14.99 7.79 -0.81
C TRP A 77 15.61 8.90 -1.67
N VAL A 78 15.96 8.58 -2.92
CA VAL A 78 16.69 9.50 -3.81
C VAL A 78 15.93 9.71 -5.11
N LEU A 79 15.79 10.97 -5.50
CA LEU A 79 15.48 11.37 -6.87
C LEU A 79 16.79 11.57 -7.64
N ASP A 80 16.99 10.75 -8.65
CA ASP A 80 18.21 10.70 -9.46
C ASP A 80 17.97 11.37 -10.81
N SER A 81 18.65 12.50 -11.03
CA SER A 81 18.55 13.31 -12.26
C SER A 81 19.77 13.06 -13.12
N ASP A 82 19.65 12.11 -14.04
CA ASP A 82 20.71 11.64 -14.93
C ASP A 82 20.87 12.55 -16.15
N ILE A 83 22.13 12.87 -16.48
CA ILE A 83 22.49 13.59 -17.71
C ILE A 83 23.38 12.67 -18.57
N ASP A 84 22.93 12.39 -19.80
CA ASP A 84 23.67 11.58 -20.78
C ASP A 84 23.25 12.04 -22.18
N ALA A 85 24.00 12.98 -22.76
CA ALA A 85 23.71 13.54 -24.07
C ALA A 85 23.69 12.48 -25.18
N ALA A 86 24.55 11.46 -25.10
CA ALA A 86 24.61 10.38 -26.08
C ALA A 86 23.35 9.51 -26.07
N LYS A 87 22.67 9.42 -24.93
CA LYS A 87 21.37 8.72 -24.77
C LYS A 87 20.17 9.67 -24.77
N GLY A 88 20.38 10.95 -25.09
CA GLY A 88 19.34 11.98 -25.07
C GLY A 88 18.68 12.17 -23.70
N LYS A 89 19.42 11.97 -22.61
CA LYS A 89 18.93 12.15 -21.24
C LYS A 89 19.34 13.50 -20.69
N ASP A 90 18.35 14.27 -20.24
CA ASP A 90 18.56 15.50 -19.48
C ASP A 90 17.55 15.52 -18.32
N GLY A 91 17.92 14.86 -17.22
CA GLY A 91 17.09 14.74 -16.03
C GLY A 91 16.79 16.09 -15.38
N GLU A 92 17.74 17.02 -15.37
CA GLU A 92 17.53 18.36 -14.80
C GLU A 92 16.55 19.18 -15.64
N ALA A 93 16.61 19.13 -16.98
CA ALA A 93 15.62 19.77 -17.82
C ALA A 93 14.22 19.14 -17.67
N THR A 94 14.15 17.81 -17.53
CA THR A 94 12.88 17.12 -17.24
C THR A 94 12.32 17.54 -15.88
N LEU A 95 13.17 17.62 -14.85
CA LEU A 95 12.76 18.06 -13.52
C LEU A 95 12.32 19.52 -13.51
N GLY A 96 13.00 20.38 -14.26
CA GLY A 96 12.64 21.80 -14.40
C GLY A 96 11.23 21.99 -14.95
N ARG A 97 10.80 21.15 -15.92
CA ARG A 97 9.41 21.15 -16.41
C ARG A 97 8.41 20.74 -15.35
N LEU A 98 8.70 19.67 -14.60
CA LEU A 98 7.82 19.22 -13.50
C LEU A 98 7.70 20.26 -12.39
N VAL A 99 8.80 20.93 -12.04
CA VAL A 99 8.82 22.01 -11.06
C VAL A 99 8.01 23.21 -11.54
N ALA A 100 8.13 23.58 -12.82
CA ALA A 100 7.32 24.65 -13.40
C ALA A 100 5.82 24.32 -13.42
N GLU A 101 5.46 23.05 -13.60
CA GLU A 101 4.07 22.58 -13.66
C GLU A 101 3.43 22.38 -12.28
N HIS A 102 4.17 21.81 -11.33
CA HIS A 102 3.62 21.34 -10.04
C HIS A 102 4.13 22.10 -8.81
N GLY A 103 5.15 22.96 -8.98
CA GLY A 103 5.73 23.78 -7.92
C GLY A 103 7.15 23.35 -7.52
N ALA A 104 7.83 24.25 -6.79
CA ALA A 104 9.21 24.09 -6.37
C ALA A 104 9.45 22.84 -5.51
N LEU A 105 10.64 22.24 -5.67
CA LEU A 105 11.16 21.29 -4.70
C LEU A 105 11.67 22.05 -3.47
N PRO A 106 11.47 21.51 -2.25
CA PRO A 106 12.13 22.05 -1.08
C PRO A 106 13.65 21.85 -1.21
N GLU A 107 14.43 22.71 -0.55
CA GLU A 107 15.85 22.48 -0.41
C GLU A 107 16.09 21.20 0.39
N THR A 108 16.97 20.35 -0.11
CA THR A 108 17.35 19.10 0.54
C THR A 108 18.80 18.77 0.22
N LEU A 109 19.35 17.79 0.95
CA LEU A 109 20.71 17.32 0.73
C LEU A 109 20.88 16.80 -0.71
N ARG A 110 21.93 17.29 -1.38
CA ARG A 110 22.23 17.00 -2.78
C ARG A 110 23.66 16.48 -2.93
N GLN A 111 23.87 15.48 -3.78
CA GLN A 111 25.22 15.13 -4.25
C GLN A 111 25.31 15.24 -5.76
N LEU A 112 26.48 15.67 -6.23
CA LEU A 112 26.86 15.67 -7.63
C LEU A 112 27.33 14.28 -8.02
N THR A 113 26.87 13.80 -9.17
CA THR A 113 27.36 12.56 -9.76
C THR A 113 28.48 12.86 -10.75
N PRO A 114 29.51 12.01 -10.86
CA PRO A 114 30.59 12.19 -11.85
C PRO A 114 30.17 12.19 -13.31
N SER A 115 28.92 11.83 -13.62
CA SER A 115 28.35 11.89 -14.96
C SER A 115 27.65 13.23 -15.25
N GLY A 116 27.66 14.17 -14.30
CA GLY A 116 27.03 15.49 -14.43
C GLY A 116 25.61 15.58 -13.89
N GLY A 117 25.04 14.48 -13.39
CA GLY A 117 23.72 14.45 -12.77
C GLY A 117 23.70 14.88 -11.30
N ILE A 118 22.50 14.97 -10.72
CA ILE A 118 22.29 15.33 -9.31
C ILE A 118 21.40 14.30 -8.64
N HIS A 119 21.83 13.79 -7.49
CA HIS A 119 20.96 13.06 -6.58
C HIS A 119 20.39 14.04 -5.54
N ARG A 120 19.07 14.09 -5.43
CA ARG A 120 18.34 14.78 -4.35
C ARG A 120 17.85 13.75 -3.35
N ILE A 121 18.30 13.84 -2.11
CA ILE A 121 17.98 12.88 -1.05
C ILE A 121 16.79 13.43 -0.27
N PHE A 122 15.71 12.66 -0.16
CA PHE A 122 14.50 13.01 0.59
C PHE A 122 14.26 12.02 1.73
N ALA A 123 13.57 12.47 2.77
CA ALA A 123 13.10 11.59 3.83
C ALA A 123 12.11 10.55 3.28
N ASN A 124 12.27 9.28 3.70
CA ASN A 124 11.37 8.20 3.30
C ASN A 124 9.99 8.41 3.94
N PRO A 125 8.92 8.57 3.15
CA PRO A 125 7.58 8.81 3.68
C PRO A 125 7.08 7.58 4.44
N VAL A 126 6.60 7.78 5.67
CA VAL A 126 6.17 6.65 6.50
C VAL A 126 4.83 6.10 6.02
N GLY A 127 4.80 4.82 5.66
CA GLY A 127 3.58 4.16 5.14
C GLY A 127 3.39 4.28 3.62
N LEU A 128 4.38 4.82 2.90
CA LEU A 128 4.41 4.85 1.44
C LEU A 128 5.61 4.05 0.93
N ASP A 129 5.35 3.12 0.01
CA ASP A 129 6.35 2.29 -0.65
C ASP A 129 6.92 3.04 -1.86
N VAL A 130 7.97 3.84 -1.62
CA VAL A 130 8.78 4.44 -2.70
C VAL A 130 9.69 3.34 -3.26
N ARG A 131 9.35 2.84 -4.44
CA ARG A 131 10.13 1.79 -5.12
C ARG A 131 11.21 2.36 -6.01
N ASN A 132 12.21 1.53 -6.29
CA ASN A 132 13.10 1.77 -7.42
C ASN A 132 12.31 1.85 -8.73
N SER A 133 12.53 2.91 -9.47
CA SER A 133 11.93 3.10 -10.80
C SER A 133 12.97 3.71 -11.72
N SER A 134 13.04 3.18 -12.95
CA SER A 134 13.79 3.78 -14.05
C SER A 134 12.84 4.37 -15.09
N GLN A 135 12.98 5.66 -15.38
CA GLN A 135 12.51 6.40 -16.56
C GLN A 135 11.05 6.22 -17.02
N LYS A 136 10.20 5.60 -16.21
CA LYS A 136 8.82 5.23 -16.58
C LYS A 136 7.74 6.11 -15.94
N ARG A 137 8.07 6.81 -14.84
CA ARG A 137 7.08 7.58 -14.05
C ARG A 137 7.27 9.09 -14.11
N LEU A 138 8.49 9.56 -13.90
CA LEU A 138 8.80 10.99 -13.83
C LEU A 138 9.30 11.58 -15.16
N GLY A 139 9.42 10.74 -16.19
CA GLY A 139 9.92 11.14 -17.50
C GLY A 139 11.39 10.82 -17.71
N ASN A 140 11.87 11.16 -18.92
CA ASN A 140 13.20 10.79 -19.37
C ASN A 140 14.31 11.44 -18.52
N GLY A 141 15.30 10.66 -18.11
CA GLY A 141 16.42 11.13 -17.29
C GLY A 141 16.11 11.24 -15.78
N LEU A 142 14.89 10.88 -15.33
CA LEU A 142 14.55 10.86 -13.91
C LEU A 142 14.29 9.44 -13.40
N ASP A 143 15.12 9.03 -12.44
CA ASP A 143 15.06 7.75 -11.76
C ASP A 143 14.82 7.95 -10.26
N THR A 144 14.39 6.88 -9.59
CA THR A 144 14.23 6.88 -8.12
C THR A 144 14.93 5.70 -7.49
N ARG A 145 15.58 5.94 -6.35
CA ARG A 145 16.20 4.92 -5.49
C ARG A 145 15.46 4.88 -4.17
N GLY A 146 14.63 3.87 -4.00
CA GLY A 146 13.83 3.64 -2.79
C GLY A 146 14.16 2.28 -2.20
N GLU A 147 13.17 1.57 -1.66
CA GLU A 147 13.38 0.27 -1.03
C GLU A 147 14.04 -0.74 -2.00
N GLY A 148 15.09 -1.42 -1.52
CA GLY A 148 15.91 -2.34 -2.31
C GLY A 148 16.84 -1.65 -3.32
N GLY A 149 16.92 -0.32 -3.29
CA GLY A 149 17.85 0.50 -4.08
C GLY A 149 19.00 1.02 -3.23
N TYR A 150 20.02 1.53 -3.90
CA TYR A 150 21.14 2.19 -3.24
C TYR A 150 21.79 3.21 -4.18
N ILE A 151 22.57 4.10 -3.58
CA ILE A 151 23.47 5.03 -4.27
C ILE A 151 24.90 4.83 -3.77
N LEU A 152 25.88 5.32 -4.53
CA LEU A 152 27.21 5.57 -3.98
C LEU A 152 27.22 6.95 -3.31
N ALA A 153 27.67 7.00 -2.06
CA ALA A 153 27.80 8.22 -1.29
C ALA A 153 29.23 8.79 -1.38
N PRO A 154 29.43 10.11 -1.29
CA PRO A 154 30.76 10.71 -1.18
C PRO A 154 31.56 10.07 -0.03
N PRO A 155 32.89 9.92 -0.14
CA PRO A 155 33.77 10.35 -1.22
C PRO A 155 34.02 9.29 -2.30
N SER A 156 33.07 8.37 -2.54
CA SER A 156 33.25 7.25 -3.48
C SER A 156 33.70 7.68 -4.88
N ILE A 157 34.41 6.77 -5.57
CA ILE A 157 34.91 6.96 -6.93
C ILE A 157 34.02 6.21 -7.92
N HIS A 158 33.53 6.90 -8.93
CA HIS A 158 32.77 6.32 -10.03
C HIS A 158 33.69 5.55 -10.99
N PRO A 159 33.18 4.54 -11.75
CA PRO A 159 33.98 3.80 -12.74
C PRO A 159 34.69 4.62 -13.81
N ASN A 160 34.29 5.88 -14.02
CA ASN A 160 34.95 6.81 -14.93
C ASN A 160 36.11 7.59 -14.28
N GLY A 161 36.45 7.28 -13.01
CA GLY A 161 37.49 7.96 -12.24
C GLY A 161 37.05 9.24 -11.52
N GLY A 162 35.87 9.78 -11.83
CA GLY A 162 35.35 10.96 -11.12
C GLY A 162 34.80 10.63 -9.74
N ARG A 163 34.71 11.64 -8.88
CA ARG A 163 34.39 11.49 -7.45
C ARG A 163 33.00 12.04 -7.12
N TYR A 164 32.23 11.28 -6.35
CA TYR A 164 30.96 11.79 -5.79
C TYR A 164 31.26 12.84 -4.72
N ALA A 165 30.54 13.96 -4.76
CA ALA A 165 30.71 15.06 -3.81
C ALA A 165 29.35 15.63 -3.39
N TRP A 166 29.25 16.12 -2.15
CA TRP A 166 28.08 16.88 -1.72
C TRP A 166 28.03 18.22 -2.46
N ALA A 167 26.86 18.55 -3.01
CA ALA A 167 26.61 19.83 -3.69
C ALA A 167 26.22 20.95 -2.71
N THR A 168 25.89 20.57 -1.47
CA THR A 168 25.58 21.43 -0.33
C THR A 168 26.46 21.01 0.84
N ASP A 169 26.47 21.78 1.93
CA ASP A 169 27.09 21.29 3.17
C ASP A 169 26.45 19.95 3.58
N ALA A 170 27.28 19.01 4.03
CA ALA A 170 26.83 17.68 4.44
C ALA A 170 25.89 17.72 5.65
N GLU A 171 25.73 18.86 6.30
CA GLU A 171 24.83 19.08 7.45
C GLU A 171 23.42 19.54 7.06
N VAL A 172 23.16 19.83 5.77
CA VAL A 172 21.81 20.20 5.32
C VAL A 172 20.82 19.08 5.68
N PRO A 173 19.71 19.39 6.38
CA PRO A 173 18.67 18.42 6.68
C PRO A 173 18.06 17.81 5.42
N ILE A 174 17.72 16.52 5.49
CA ILE A 174 16.89 15.88 4.47
C ILE A 174 15.45 16.40 4.59
N ALA A 175 14.88 16.91 3.49
CA ALA A 175 13.50 17.38 3.46
C ALA A 175 12.53 16.25 3.11
N GLU A 176 11.24 16.45 3.42
CA GLU A 176 10.17 15.63 2.86
C GLU A 176 9.95 16.01 1.39
N ALA A 177 9.71 15.01 0.54
CA ALA A 177 9.38 15.28 -0.85
C ALA A 177 7.99 15.92 -0.98
N PRO A 178 7.78 16.82 -1.95
CA PRO A 178 6.49 17.47 -2.11
C PRO A 178 5.41 16.45 -2.52
N ALA A 179 4.18 16.71 -2.10
CA ALA A 179 3.07 15.78 -2.28
C ALA A 179 2.83 15.42 -3.77
N TRP A 180 3.04 16.38 -4.68
CA TRP A 180 2.91 16.15 -6.12
C TRP A 180 3.92 15.11 -6.63
N LEU A 181 5.16 15.16 -6.14
CA LEU A 181 6.21 14.23 -6.55
C LEU A 181 5.92 12.83 -6.01
N LEU A 182 5.46 12.73 -4.76
CA LEU A 182 5.02 11.47 -4.17
C LEU A 182 3.79 10.90 -4.91
N ALA A 183 2.83 11.73 -5.27
CA ALA A 183 1.66 11.30 -6.04
C ALA A 183 2.07 10.70 -7.40
N MET A 184 2.96 11.35 -8.15
CA MET A 184 3.49 10.82 -9.41
C MET A 184 4.26 9.50 -9.25
N LEU A 185 4.89 9.29 -8.09
CA LEU A 185 5.61 8.05 -7.77
C LEU A 185 4.67 6.92 -7.34
N LEU A 186 3.50 7.24 -6.79
CA LEU A 186 2.49 6.27 -6.36
C LEU A 186 1.51 5.93 -7.49
N ASP A 187 1.26 6.87 -8.41
CA ASP A 187 0.37 6.69 -9.55
C ASP A 187 0.99 5.81 -10.64
N ALA A 188 0.27 4.75 -11.01
CA ALA A 188 0.30 4.21 -12.37
C ALA A 188 -0.29 5.28 -13.32
N PRO A 189 0.10 5.35 -14.61
CA PRO A 189 -0.13 6.53 -15.44
C PRO A 189 -1.59 6.96 -15.43
N ALA A 190 -1.82 8.27 -15.25
CA ALA A 190 -3.12 8.87 -15.47
C ALA A 190 -3.64 8.49 -16.87
N PRO A 191 -4.93 8.18 -17.02
CA PRO A 191 -5.51 7.95 -18.33
C PRO A 191 -5.33 9.22 -19.17
N LYS A 192 -4.64 9.08 -20.32
CA LYS A 192 -4.57 10.16 -21.32
C LYS A 192 -6.00 10.61 -21.62
N VAL A 193 -6.26 11.89 -21.38
CA VAL A 193 -7.49 12.55 -21.80
C VAL A 193 -7.59 12.40 -23.32
N GLY A 194 -8.64 11.72 -23.80
CA GLY A 194 -8.95 11.67 -25.24
C GLY A 194 -9.34 10.30 -25.81
N ARG A 195 -10.33 9.61 -25.25
CA ARG A 195 -11.32 8.83 -26.03
C ARG A 195 -12.53 8.49 -25.15
N PRO A 196 -13.74 8.35 -25.72
CA PRO A 196 -14.93 7.98 -24.96
C PRO A 196 -14.66 6.67 -24.21
N ALA A 197 -15.12 6.61 -22.95
CA ALA A 197 -14.93 5.43 -22.11
C ALA A 197 -15.51 4.17 -22.77
N PRO A 198 -14.82 3.02 -22.73
CA PRO A 198 -15.46 1.75 -23.04
C PRO A 198 -16.61 1.52 -22.04
N PRO A 199 -17.70 0.85 -22.46
CA PRO A 199 -18.84 0.59 -21.61
C PRO A 199 -18.41 -0.16 -20.35
N SER A 200 -18.92 0.30 -19.21
CA SER A 200 -18.86 -0.41 -17.93
C SER A 200 -19.41 -1.84 -18.08
N THR A 201 -18.93 -2.78 -17.26
CA THR A 201 -19.36 -4.20 -17.27
C THR A 201 -20.86 -4.42 -17.08
N ASP A 202 -21.60 -3.41 -16.59
CA ASP A 202 -23.07 -3.38 -16.51
C ASP A 202 -23.77 -3.04 -17.85
N SER A 203 -22.99 -2.77 -18.90
CA SER A 203 -23.43 -2.40 -20.25
C SER A 203 -22.69 -3.22 -21.33
N MET A 204 -22.24 -4.44 -21.01
CA MET A 204 -21.70 -5.32 -22.07
C MET A 204 -22.83 -5.79 -22.98
N PRO A 205 -22.73 -5.59 -24.31
CA PRO A 205 -23.68 -6.17 -25.25
C PRO A 205 -23.73 -7.68 -25.05
N ALA A 206 -24.93 -8.28 -24.99
CA ALA A 206 -25.09 -9.72 -24.75
C ALA A 206 -24.26 -10.58 -25.70
N TYR A 207 -24.06 -10.10 -26.93
CA TYR A 207 -23.14 -10.67 -27.93
C TYR A 207 -21.69 -10.73 -27.45
N ALA A 208 -21.15 -9.63 -26.90
CA ALA A 208 -19.76 -9.55 -26.45
C ALA A 208 -19.49 -10.47 -25.25
N ARG A 209 -20.45 -10.54 -24.32
CA ARG A 209 -20.39 -11.48 -23.19
C ARG A 209 -20.46 -12.94 -23.66
N LYS A 210 -21.38 -13.26 -24.57
CA LYS A 210 -21.49 -14.59 -25.15
C LYS A 210 -20.23 -14.99 -25.93
N ALA A 211 -19.66 -14.09 -26.72
CA ALA A 211 -18.41 -14.33 -27.45
C ALA A 211 -17.24 -14.62 -26.50
N LEU A 212 -17.12 -13.88 -25.39
CA LEU A 212 -16.11 -14.14 -24.36
C LEU A 212 -16.27 -15.53 -23.73
N ASP A 213 -17.50 -15.90 -23.36
CA ASP A 213 -17.80 -17.18 -22.72
C ASP A 213 -17.56 -18.35 -23.70
N ASP A 214 -18.00 -18.25 -24.95
CA ASP A 214 -17.83 -19.27 -25.99
C ASP A 214 -16.34 -19.50 -26.31
N GLU A 215 -15.56 -18.41 -26.41
CA GLU A 215 -14.11 -18.46 -26.67
C GLU A 215 -13.33 -19.06 -25.50
N ALA A 216 -13.66 -18.67 -24.26
CA ALA A 216 -13.05 -19.25 -23.07
C ALA A 216 -13.38 -20.76 -22.93
N GLN A 217 -14.60 -21.17 -23.28
CA GLN A 217 -15.00 -22.58 -23.29
C GLN A 217 -14.27 -23.37 -24.39
N ARG A 218 -14.11 -22.81 -25.59
CA ARG A 218 -13.34 -23.42 -26.68
C ARG A 218 -11.89 -23.61 -26.29
N VAL A 219 -11.25 -22.58 -25.73
CA VAL A 219 -9.88 -22.68 -25.23
C VAL A 219 -9.79 -23.79 -24.19
N ARG A 220 -10.63 -23.77 -23.15
CA ARG A 220 -10.63 -24.79 -22.09
C ARG A 220 -10.78 -26.23 -22.61
N GLY A 221 -11.62 -26.45 -23.61
CA GLY A 221 -11.89 -27.78 -24.18
C GLY A 221 -10.89 -28.27 -25.23
N THR A 222 -9.86 -27.48 -25.56
CA THR A 222 -8.92 -27.82 -26.64
C THR A 222 -8.00 -28.98 -26.25
N GLN A 223 -7.98 -30.01 -27.10
CA GLN A 223 -7.12 -31.18 -26.91
C GLN A 223 -5.62 -30.83 -27.10
N PRO A 224 -4.70 -31.58 -26.44
CA PRO A 224 -3.27 -31.38 -26.62
C PRO A 224 -2.86 -31.41 -28.10
N GLY A 225 -2.01 -30.45 -28.50
CA GLY A 225 -1.60 -30.25 -29.90
C GLY A 225 -2.28 -29.08 -30.61
N GLY A 226 -3.53 -28.73 -30.26
CA GLY A 226 -4.24 -27.56 -30.81
C GLY A 226 -4.26 -26.32 -29.89
N GLN A 227 -3.73 -26.45 -28.68
CA GLN A 227 -3.85 -25.47 -27.59
C GLN A 227 -3.29 -24.09 -27.93
N ASN A 228 -2.12 -24.05 -28.58
CA ASN A 228 -1.50 -22.79 -29.00
C ASN A 228 -2.39 -22.02 -29.99
N ASP A 229 -2.89 -22.72 -31.00
CA ASP A 229 -3.63 -22.09 -32.10
C ASP A 229 -5.02 -21.67 -31.63
N ALA A 230 -5.64 -22.46 -30.75
CA ALA A 230 -6.91 -22.10 -30.11
C ALA A 230 -6.75 -20.86 -29.20
N LEU A 231 -5.69 -20.78 -28.40
CA LEU A 231 -5.45 -19.64 -27.51
C LEU A 231 -5.12 -18.36 -28.28
N ASN A 232 -4.26 -18.46 -29.31
CA ASN A 232 -3.91 -17.30 -30.15
C ASN A 232 -5.14 -16.82 -30.94
N SER A 233 -5.93 -17.73 -31.52
CA SER A 233 -7.14 -17.37 -32.28
C SER A 233 -8.21 -16.75 -31.38
N ALA A 234 -8.38 -17.26 -30.16
CA ALA A 234 -9.30 -16.70 -29.17
C ALA A 234 -8.85 -15.31 -28.69
N ALA A 235 -7.56 -15.15 -28.36
CA ALA A 235 -6.98 -13.88 -27.94
C ALA A 235 -7.07 -12.82 -29.04
N PHE A 236 -6.83 -13.21 -30.30
CA PHE A 236 -7.00 -12.35 -31.46
C PHE A 236 -8.46 -11.95 -31.66
N SER A 237 -9.38 -12.92 -31.76
CA SER A 237 -10.83 -12.71 -31.97
C SER A 237 -11.47 -11.80 -30.90
N LEU A 238 -11.13 -12.01 -29.63
CA LEU A 238 -11.59 -11.17 -28.52
C LEU A 238 -10.85 -9.83 -28.48
N GLY A 239 -9.56 -9.80 -28.87
CA GLY A 239 -8.79 -8.57 -29.05
C GLY A 239 -9.42 -7.60 -30.04
N GLN A 240 -10.06 -8.10 -31.11
CA GLN A 240 -10.81 -7.24 -32.04
C GLN A 240 -12.02 -6.57 -31.37
N LEU A 241 -12.70 -7.26 -30.45
CA LEU A 241 -13.80 -6.68 -29.66
C LEU A 241 -13.30 -5.72 -28.58
N VAL A 242 -12.10 -5.95 -28.04
CA VAL A 242 -11.42 -5.00 -27.15
C VAL A 242 -11.06 -3.72 -27.92
N GLY A 243 -10.49 -3.85 -29.12
CA GLY A 243 -10.19 -2.72 -30.00
C GLY A 243 -11.45 -1.96 -30.44
N GLY A 244 -12.57 -2.66 -30.62
CA GLY A 244 -13.89 -2.08 -30.89
C GLY A 244 -14.62 -1.52 -29.66
N GLY A 245 -14.04 -1.63 -28.47
CA GLY A 245 -14.63 -1.14 -27.22
C GLY A 245 -15.80 -1.98 -26.68
N ALA A 246 -16.04 -3.19 -27.22
CA ALA A 246 -17.13 -4.06 -26.77
C ALA A 246 -16.75 -4.95 -25.57
N LEU A 247 -15.44 -5.17 -25.33
CA LEU A 247 -14.92 -5.95 -24.21
C LEU A 247 -13.78 -5.24 -23.47
N PRO A 248 -13.71 -5.34 -22.13
CA PRO A 248 -12.52 -4.93 -21.38
C PRO A 248 -11.34 -5.88 -21.61
N ARG A 249 -10.15 -5.33 -21.89
CA ARG A 249 -8.91 -6.11 -22.06
C ARG A 249 -8.62 -7.06 -20.89
N SER A 250 -8.70 -6.54 -19.66
CA SER A 250 -8.42 -7.30 -18.44
C SER A 250 -9.34 -8.51 -18.27
N LEU A 251 -10.58 -8.40 -18.73
CA LEU A 251 -11.56 -9.48 -18.65
C LEU A 251 -11.21 -10.60 -19.64
N VAL A 252 -10.77 -10.24 -20.85
CA VAL A 252 -10.26 -11.22 -21.84
C VAL A 252 -8.99 -11.91 -21.31
N GLU A 253 -8.05 -11.15 -20.75
CA GLU A 253 -6.81 -11.69 -20.17
C GLU A 253 -7.10 -12.69 -19.03
N GLN A 254 -8.03 -12.35 -18.14
CA GLN A 254 -8.44 -13.20 -17.02
C GLN A 254 -9.12 -14.49 -17.51
N HIS A 255 -10.08 -14.39 -18.43
CA HIS A 255 -10.86 -15.54 -18.88
C HIS A 255 -10.03 -16.52 -19.73
N LEU A 256 -9.18 -16.02 -20.63
CA LEU A 256 -8.34 -16.89 -21.46
C LEU A 256 -7.21 -17.54 -20.67
N THR A 257 -6.59 -16.80 -19.73
CA THR A 257 -5.58 -17.38 -18.84
C THR A 257 -6.19 -18.46 -17.94
N ALA A 258 -7.36 -18.20 -17.34
CA ALA A 258 -8.06 -19.20 -16.53
C ALA A 258 -8.52 -20.42 -17.35
N ALA A 259 -8.89 -20.23 -18.63
CA ALA A 259 -9.25 -21.32 -19.53
C ALA A 259 -8.04 -22.19 -19.90
N ALA A 260 -6.89 -21.58 -20.19
CA ALA A 260 -5.66 -22.28 -20.55
C ALA A 260 -5.03 -23.02 -19.35
N LEU A 261 -5.16 -22.50 -18.13
CA LEU A 261 -4.71 -23.18 -16.91
C LEU A 261 -5.50 -24.45 -16.59
N ALA A 262 -6.69 -24.62 -17.17
CA ALA A 262 -7.52 -25.81 -17.02
C ALA A 262 -7.18 -26.92 -18.04
N TRP A 263 -6.17 -26.72 -18.91
CA TRP A 263 -5.80 -27.72 -19.90
C TRP A 263 -5.27 -29.01 -19.28
N THR A 264 -5.72 -30.12 -19.84
CA THR A 264 -5.08 -31.41 -19.61
C THR A 264 -3.72 -31.43 -20.31
N HIS A 265 -2.73 -31.98 -19.61
CA HIS A 265 -1.36 -32.02 -20.06
C HIS A 265 -1.06 -33.33 -20.79
N ASP A 266 -0.47 -33.25 -21.98
CA ASP A 266 0.12 -34.43 -22.64
C ASP A 266 1.40 -34.82 -21.89
N PRO A 267 1.47 -36.01 -21.26
CA PRO A 267 2.63 -36.45 -20.49
C PRO A 267 3.92 -36.60 -21.33
N LYS A 268 3.85 -36.47 -22.66
CA LYS A 268 5.02 -36.52 -23.57
C LYS A 268 5.58 -35.15 -23.93
N LYS A 269 5.01 -34.05 -23.46
CA LYS A 269 5.46 -32.67 -23.74
C LYS A 269 5.72 -31.93 -22.44
N ASP A 270 6.36 -30.76 -22.50
CA ASP A 270 6.49 -29.88 -21.33
C ASP A 270 5.17 -29.15 -21.04
N ARG A 271 4.89 -28.91 -19.75
CA ARG A 271 3.74 -28.11 -19.34
C ARG A 271 3.92 -26.67 -19.78
N TRP A 272 2.82 -26.05 -20.21
CA TRP A 272 2.76 -24.61 -20.42
C TRP A 272 2.99 -23.89 -19.09
N THR A 273 3.98 -23.00 -19.06
CA THR A 273 4.17 -22.11 -17.90
C THR A 273 3.15 -20.98 -17.95
N ILE A 274 2.80 -20.44 -16.77
CA ILE A 274 1.89 -19.29 -16.65
C ILE A 274 2.41 -18.12 -17.50
N ALA A 275 3.71 -17.82 -17.44
CA ALA A 275 4.32 -16.73 -18.21
C ALA A 275 4.19 -16.91 -19.73
N GLN A 276 4.26 -18.15 -20.23
CA GLN A 276 4.05 -18.44 -21.66
C GLN A 276 2.59 -18.24 -22.08
N ILE A 277 1.64 -18.62 -21.21
CA ILE A 277 0.20 -18.42 -21.44
C ILE A 277 -0.11 -16.92 -21.46
N GLU A 278 0.30 -16.19 -20.43
CA GLU A 278 0.06 -14.75 -20.29
C GLU A 278 0.66 -13.95 -21.44
N ARG A 279 1.90 -14.26 -21.84
CA ARG A 279 2.55 -13.61 -22.98
C ARG A 279 1.76 -13.81 -24.28
N ARG A 280 1.29 -15.02 -24.56
CA ARG A 280 0.53 -15.31 -25.80
C ARG A 280 -0.85 -14.67 -25.80
N VAL A 281 -1.53 -14.67 -24.65
CA VAL A 281 -2.80 -13.96 -24.48
C VAL A 281 -2.59 -12.46 -24.74
N LYS A 282 -1.55 -11.86 -24.16
CA LYS A 282 -1.21 -10.46 -24.36
C LYS A 282 -0.90 -10.14 -25.82
N ASP A 283 -0.03 -10.92 -26.46
CA ASP A 283 0.40 -10.70 -27.84
C ASP A 283 -0.77 -10.89 -28.83
N GLY A 284 -1.65 -11.88 -28.59
CA GLY A 284 -2.86 -12.10 -29.39
C GLY A 284 -3.89 -10.97 -29.24
N ILE A 285 -4.10 -10.46 -28.03
CA ILE A 285 -4.97 -9.30 -27.79
C ILE A 285 -4.40 -8.05 -28.46
N ASP A 286 -3.09 -7.81 -28.34
CA ASP A 286 -2.40 -6.68 -28.99
C ASP A 286 -2.60 -6.72 -30.52
N ALA A 287 -2.44 -7.89 -31.13
CA ALA A 287 -2.67 -8.10 -32.56
C ALA A 287 -4.15 -7.93 -32.96
N GLY A 288 -5.09 -8.42 -32.15
CA GLY A 288 -6.52 -8.28 -32.40
C GLY A 288 -7.01 -6.83 -32.26
N MET A 289 -6.48 -6.08 -31.29
CA MET A 289 -6.80 -4.66 -31.08
C MET A 289 -6.38 -3.78 -32.27
N ALA A 290 -5.36 -4.20 -33.02
CA ALA A 290 -4.95 -3.54 -34.26
C ALA A 290 -5.94 -3.75 -35.41
N GLN A 291 -6.91 -4.67 -35.28
CA GLN A 291 -7.95 -4.97 -36.28
C GLN A 291 -9.35 -4.96 -35.63
N PRO A 292 -9.85 -3.80 -35.16
CA PRO A 292 -11.06 -3.73 -34.35
C PRO A 292 -12.32 -4.15 -35.12
N ARG A 293 -13.22 -4.90 -34.45
CA ARG A 293 -14.57 -5.22 -34.96
C ARG A 293 -15.65 -4.76 -33.97
N GLY A 294 -16.76 -4.23 -34.48
CA GLY A 294 -17.91 -3.80 -33.67
C GLY A 294 -18.91 -4.93 -33.37
N VAL A 295 -19.88 -4.66 -32.49
CA VAL A 295 -21.03 -5.53 -32.26
C VAL A 295 -22.00 -5.37 -33.44
N PRO A 296 -22.55 -6.46 -34.03
CA PRO A 296 -23.56 -6.35 -35.09
C PRO A 296 -24.77 -5.54 -34.61
N GLU A 297 -25.28 -4.61 -35.42
CA GLU A 297 -26.48 -3.84 -35.05
C GLU A 297 -27.69 -4.77 -34.88
N PRO A 298 -28.47 -4.64 -33.81
CA PRO A 298 -29.73 -5.37 -33.67
C PRO A 298 -30.74 -4.84 -34.68
N SER A 299 -31.31 -5.74 -35.49
CA SER A 299 -32.44 -5.42 -36.38
C SER A 299 -33.56 -4.74 -35.57
N PRO A 300 -34.16 -3.65 -36.07
CA PRO A 300 -35.10 -2.85 -35.29
C PRO A 300 -36.37 -3.66 -35.02
N SER A 301 -36.59 -4.01 -33.75
CA SER A 301 -37.90 -4.43 -33.26
C SER A 301 -38.62 -3.21 -32.67
N THR A 302 -39.80 -2.97 -33.23
CA THR A 302 -40.70 -1.85 -32.97
C THR A 302 -41.15 -1.79 -31.51
N ARG A 303 -40.90 -0.66 -30.82
CA ARG A 303 -41.87 -0.02 -29.91
C ARG A 303 -41.36 1.29 -29.29
N GLY A 304 -42.04 2.39 -29.63
CA GLY A 304 -42.73 3.23 -28.66
C GLY A 304 -41.96 4.34 -27.93
N SER A 305 -41.93 5.52 -28.56
CA SER A 305 -41.93 6.89 -28.00
C SER A 305 -42.36 7.05 -26.52
N MET A 306 -41.59 7.81 -25.72
CA MET A 306 -42.09 9.04 -25.07
C MET A 306 -41.00 9.85 -24.32
N THR A 307 -40.79 11.06 -24.82
CA THR A 307 -40.54 12.37 -24.16
C THR A 307 -39.50 12.56 -23.04
N ARG A 308 -38.56 13.49 -23.30
CA ARG A 308 -37.70 14.19 -22.33
C ARG A 308 -38.40 15.41 -21.71
N ARG A 309 -38.16 15.63 -20.41
CA ARG A 309 -38.00 16.90 -19.63
C ARG A 309 -37.42 16.43 -18.28
N GLY A 310 -36.31 16.89 -17.70
CA GLY A 310 -35.70 18.21 -17.64
C GLY A 310 -35.83 18.71 -16.19
N ASP A 311 -34.84 18.46 -15.31
CA ASP A 311 -34.24 19.50 -14.44
C ASP A 311 -33.13 19.00 -13.48
N ARG A 312 -32.35 19.98 -13.03
CA ARG A 312 -30.98 19.98 -12.49
C ARG A 312 -30.80 19.31 -11.11
N LEU A 313 -29.71 18.56 -10.96
CA LEU A 313 -29.02 18.32 -9.67
C LEU A 313 -27.50 18.45 -9.89
N GLY A 314 -26.86 19.23 -9.01
CA GLY A 314 -25.45 19.63 -9.06
C GLY A 314 -24.43 18.49 -8.94
N PRO A 315 -23.13 18.82 -8.97
CA PRO A 315 -22.05 17.84 -9.12
C PRO A 315 -22.00 16.91 -7.90
N ARG A 316 -22.38 15.65 -8.10
CA ARG A 316 -22.24 14.60 -7.09
C ARG A 316 -20.75 14.25 -6.95
N ASP A 317 -20.22 14.49 -5.76
CA ASP A 317 -18.93 13.99 -5.27
C ASP A 317 -18.74 12.52 -5.64
N ARG A 318 -17.76 12.24 -6.51
CA ARG A 318 -17.33 10.88 -6.84
C ARG A 318 -16.43 10.38 -5.72
N ARG A 319 -17.02 9.79 -4.69
CA ARG A 319 -16.32 8.94 -3.72
C ARG A 319 -15.83 7.66 -4.44
N PRO A 320 -14.61 7.16 -4.18
CA PRO A 320 -14.14 5.91 -4.77
C PRO A 320 -15.06 4.77 -4.33
N ALA A 321 -15.63 4.05 -5.30
CA ALA A 321 -16.46 2.89 -5.03
C ALA A 321 -15.62 1.80 -4.34
N VAL A 322 -16.03 1.39 -3.15
CA VAL A 322 -15.49 0.21 -2.46
C VAL A 322 -15.70 -0.99 -3.37
N SER A 323 -14.66 -1.82 -3.59
CA SER A 323 -14.83 -3.09 -4.30
C SER A 323 -15.93 -3.91 -3.62
N GLU A 324 -17.02 -4.18 -4.34
CA GLU A 324 -18.19 -4.88 -3.79
C GLU A 324 -17.81 -6.27 -3.24
N ALA A 325 -16.79 -6.90 -3.82
CA ALA A 325 -16.21 -8.15 -3.33
C ALA A 325 -15.53 -8.00 -1.96
N ALA A 326 -14.76 -6.93 -1.74
CA ALA A 326 -14.13 -6.64 -0.45
C ALA A 326 -15.16 -6.28 0.62
N ALA A 327 -16.20 -5.53 0.24
CA ALA A 327 -17.32 -5.25 1.13
C ALA A 327 -18.15 -6.49 1.44
N HIS A 328 -18.28 -7.43 0.49
CA HIS A 328 -18.95 -8.71 0.69
C HIS A 328 -18.22 -9.59 1.71
N ALA A 329 -16.88 -9.72 1.62
CA ALA A 329 -16.09 -10.50 2.59
C ALA A 329 -16.22 -9.94 4.02
N GLY A 330 -16.15 -8.61 4.19
CA GLY A 330 -16.38 -7.98 5.49
C GLY A 330 -17.80 -8.25 6.02
N ARG A 331 -18.82 -8.12 5.17
CA ARG A 331 -20.21 -8.41 5.55
C ARG A 331 -20.45 -9.88 5.91
N ALA A 332 -19.78 -10.82 5.24
CA ALA A 332 -19.89 -12.24 5.56
C ALA A 332 -19.39 -12.51 6.99
N VAL A 333 -18.21 -11.99 7.35
CA VAL A 333 -17.69 -12.08 8.73
C VAL A 333 -18.62 -11.38 9.72
N TRP A 334 -19.11 -10.18 9.37
CA TRP A 334 -20.03 -9.42 10.23
C TRP A 334 -21.36 -10.14 10.48
N GLY A 335 -21.92 -10.76 9.43
CA GLY A 335 -23.20 -11.47 9.48
C GLY A 335 -23.13 -12.77 10.26
N GLY A 336 -21.97 -13.44 10.27
CA GLY A 336 -21.73 -14.68 11.01
C GLY A 336 -21.28 -14.52 12.47
N ARG A 337 -21.25 -13.28 12.99
CA ARG A 337 -20.78 -13.02 14.36
C ARG A 337 -21.82 -13.43 15.41
N SER A 338 -21.32 -13.80 16.59
CA SER A 338 -22.11 -13.98 17.80
C SER A 338 -22.00 -12.73 18.72
N PRO A 339 -22.94 -12.54 19.66
CA PRO A 339 -22.77 -11.58 20.76
C PRO A 339 -21.47 -11.82 21.53
N ILE A 340 -20.92 -10.76 22.12
CA ILE A 340 -19.62 -10.81 22.82
C ILE A 340 -19.71 -11.46 24.20
N ASP A 341 -20.83 -11.31 24.91
CA ASP A 341 -20.93 -11.68 26.32
C ASP A 341 -20.50 -13.13 26.58
N GLY A 342 -19.52 -13.31 27.47
CA GLY A 342 -18.99 -14.64 27.84
C GLY A 342 -18.07 -15.30 26.80
N THR A 343 -17.73 -14.62 25.71
CA THR A 343 -16.80 -15.12 24.68
C THR A 343 -15.34 -14.74 24.98
N PRO A 344 -14.35 -15.33 24.28
CA PRO A 344 -12.97 -14.85 24.28
C PRO A 344 -12.82 -13.33 24.08
N ALA A 345 -13.66 -12.72 23.23
CA ALA A 345 -13.64 -11.28 23.00
C ALA A 345 -14.06 -10.46 24.23
N ASP A 346 -14.96 -10.98 25.07
CA ASP A 346 -15.29 -10.39 26.37
C ASP A 346 -14.09 -10.46 27.31
N GLY A 347 -13.42 -11.61 27.36
CA GLY A 347 -12.19 -11.79 28.13
C GLY A 347 -11.08 -10.80 27.76
N TYR A 348 -10.82 -10.62 26.45
CA TYR A 348 -9.88 -9.63 25.93
C TYR A 348 -10.24 -8.21 26.36
N LEU A 349 -11.50 -7.81 26.20
CA LEU A 349 -11.95 -6.46 26.58
C LEU A 349 -11.84 -6.24 28.08
N ARG A 350 -12.23 -7.21 28.91
CA ARG A 350 -12.08 -7.11 30.37
C ARG A 350 -10.63 -6.99 30.82
N ALA A 351 -9.70 -7.69 30.16
CA ALA A 351 -8.28 -7.59 30.44
C ALA A 351 -7.72 -6.18 30.14
N LEU A 352 -8.34 -5.45 29.20
CA LEU A 352 -8.06 -4.04 28.95
C LEU A 352 -8.78 -3.08 29.91
N GLY A 353 -9.50 -3.62 30.89
CA GLY A 353 -10.35 -2.85 31.81
C GLY A 353 -11.68 -2.41 31.20
N ILE A 354 -12.12 -3.01 30.09
CA ILE A 354 -13.38 -2.69 29.41
C ILE A 354 -14.49 -3.64 29.85
N GLU A 355 -15.47 -3.12 30.58
CA GLU A 355 -16.62 -3.91 31.03
C GLU A 355 -17.70 -3.97 29.93
N VAL A 356 -17.81 -5.11 29.24
CA VAL A 356 -18.75 -5.33 28.12
C VAL A 356 -20.19 -5.01 28.49
N ARG A 357 -20.64 -5.40 29.68
CA ARG A 357 -22.01 -5.15 30.17
C ARG A 357 -22.36 -3.67 30.31
N SER A 358 -21.36 -2.83 30.56
CA SER A 358 -21.52 -1.37 30.68
C SER A 358 -21.70 -0.66 29.33
N LEU A 359 -21.39 -1.33 28.21
CA LEU A 359 -21.33 -0.70 26.88
C LEU A 359 -22.70 -0.50 26.23
N GLY A 360 -23.76 -1.16 26.71
CA GLY A 360 -25.14 -0.97 26.26
C GLY A 360 -25.29 -1.07 24.74
N GLN A 361 -25.86 -0.03 24.11
CA GLN A 361 -26.10 0.02 22.66
C GLN A 361 -24.83 -0.10 21.81
N SER A 362 -23.65 0.16 22.38
CA SER A 362 -22.37 0.04 21.67
C SER A 362 -22.07 -1.40 21.24
N LEU A 363 -22.65 -2.39 21.94
CA LEU A 363 -22.49 -3.81 21.64
C LEU A 363 -23.03 -4.18 20.25
N ALA A 364 -23.97 -3.41 19.69
CA ALA A 364 -24.49 -3.66 18.35
C ALA A 364 -23.40 -3.57 17.26
N SER A 365 -22.34 -2.79 17.53
CA SER A 365 -21.20 -2.55 16.63
C SER A 365 -20.01 -3.45 16.90
N LEU A 366 -20.15 -4.40 17.84
CA LEU A 366 -19.14 -5.39 18.16
C LEU A 366 -19.70 -6.83 17.98
N GLY A 367 -18.82 -7.81 17.99
CA GLY A 367 -19.17 -9.23 17.99
C GLY A 367 -17.95 -10.12 18.23
N TYR A 368 -18.23 -11.41 18.33
CA TYR A 368 -17.24 -12.48 18.36
C TYR A 368 -17.40 -13.38 17.13
N ALA A 369 -16.29 -13.77 16.51
CA ALA A 369 -16.29 -14.72 15.39
C ALA A 369 -14.98 -15.50 15.32
N GLU A 370 -15.03 -16.72 14.81
CA GLU A 370 -13.86 -17.51 14.42
C GLU A 370 -13.49 -17.19 12.96
N VAL A 371 -12.40 -16.44 12.76
CA VAL A 371 -12.03 -15.87 11.46
C VAL A 371 -10.75 -16.51 10.94
N ASP A 372 -10.78 -16.87 9.65
CA ASP A 372 -9.60 -17.37 8.95
C ASP A 372 -8.56 -16.24 8.78
N TYR A 373 -7.29 -16.59 8.98
CA TYR A 373 -6.18 -15.68 8.69
C TYR A 373 -5.63 -15.96 7.30
N LEU A 374 -5.81 -15.00 6.40
CA LEU A 374 -5.33 -15.09 5.02
C LEU A 374 -3.94 -14.45 4.89
N HIS A 375 -2.94 -15.24 4.49
CA HIS A 375 -1.55 -14.79 4.30
C HIS A 375 -1.01 -15.26 2.94
N ALA A 376 -0.28 -14.38 2.25
CA ALA A 376 0.45 -14.71 1.04
C ALA A 376 1.94 -14.78 1.41
N ALA A 377 2.57 -15.93 1.17
CA ALA A 377 3.96 -16.18 1.56
C ALA A 377 4.97 -15.32 0.79
N ALA A 378 4.58 -14.87 -0.41
CA ALA A 378 5.34 -13.90 -1.18
C ALA A 378 4.42 -12.96 -1.95
N LYS A 379 4.96 -11.81 -2.33
CA LYS A 379 4.26 -10.79 -3.12
C LYS A 379 3.85 -11.35 -4.48
N GLY A 380 2.56 -11.40 -4.75
CA GLY A 380 2.00 -11.93 -6.00
C GLY A 380 1.49 -13.36 -5.91
N GLU A 381 1.73 -14.06 -4.79
CA GLU A 381 1.07 -15.34 -4.52
C GLU A 381 -0.37 -15.12 -4.04
N PRO A 382 -1.31 -16.02 -4.38
CA PRO A 382 -2.65 -15.99 -3.83
C PRO A 382 -2.59 -16.20 -2.31
N PRO A 383 -3.33 -15.42 -1.51
CA PRO A 383 -3.36 -15.62 -0.08
C PRO A 383 -4.03 -16.96 0.26
N ARG A 384 -3.41 -17.70 1.18
CA ARG A 384 -3.94 -18.95 1.73
C ARG A 384 -4.37 -18.77 3.17
N VAL A 385 -5.31 -19.61 3.61
CA VAL A 385 -5.66 -19.71 5.03
C VAL A 385 -4.50 -20.38 5.75
N ILE A 386 -3.89 -19.68 6.72
CA ILE A 386 -2.81 -20.23 7.56
C ILE A 386 -3.31 -20.68 8.94
N GLY A 387 -4.57 -20.45 9.22
CA GLY A 387 -5.24 -20.90 10.43
C GLY A 387 -6.53 -20.13 10.66
N ARG A 388 -7.19 -20.46 11.77
CA ARG A 388 -8.45 -19.86 12.20
C ARG A 388 -8.37 -19.57 13.69
N TRP A 389 -8.82 -18.38 14.09
CA TRP A 389 -8.66 -17.89 15.47
C TRP A 389 -9.94 -17.25 16.02
N PRO A 390 -10.11 -17.28 17.35
CA PRO A 390 -11.12 -16.48 18.03
C PRO A 390 -10.81 -15.00 17.83
N CYS A 391 -11.82 -14.22 17.46
CA CYS A 391 -11.63 -12.80 17.17
C CYS A 391 -12.67 -11.92 17.86
N LEU A 392 -12.20 -10.77 18.36
CA LEU A 392 -13.06 -9.60 18.50
C LEU A 392 -13.27 -9.00 17.10
N VAL A 393 -14.53 -8.83 16.71
CA VAL A 393 -14.89 -8.19 15.44
C VAL A 393 -15.68 -6.90 15.69
N ALA A 394 -15.37 -5.85 14.93
CA ALA A 394 -16.06 -4.56 14.99
C ALA A 394 -16.49 -4.10 13.59
N GLY A 395 -17.77 -3.80 13.44
CA GLY A 395 -18.38 -3.47 12.14
C GLY A 395 -18.19 -2.00 11.79
N LEU A 396 -17.58 -1.71 10.64
CA LEU A 396 -17.42 -0.36 10.12
C LEU A 396 -18.57 -0.04 9.16
N ALA A 397 -19.35 0.98 9.52
CA ALA A 397 -20.47 1.45 8.72
C ALA A 397 -20.09 2.63 7.82
N GLY A 398 -20.48 2.53 6.54
CA GLY A 398 -20.40 3.63 5.58
C GLY A 398 -21.55 4.65 5.72
N ASP A 399 -21.67 5.56 4.76
CA ASP A 399 -22.69 6.63 4.75
C ASP A 399 -24.14 6.12 4.91
N GLN A 400 -24.50 5.02 4.26
CA GLN A 400 -25.83 4.40 4.33
C GLN A 400 -26.06 3.55 5.60
N ARG A 401 -25.22 3.67 6.64
CA ARG A 401 -25.25 2.85 7.88
C ARG A 401 -25.06 1.34 7.67
N ARG A 402 -24.85 0.89 6.43
CA ARG A 402 -24.51 -0.49 6.10
C ARG A 402 -23.06 -0.77 6.45
N VAL A 403 -22.79 -1.94 7.03
CA VAL A 403 -21.42 -2.39 7.28
C VAL A 403 -20.73 -2.69 5.94
N VAL A 404 -19.56 -2.08 5.74
CA VAL A 404 -18.75 -2.18 4.52
C VAL A 404 -17.36 -2.77 4.77
N ALA A 405 -16.94 -2.83 6.04
CA ALA A 405 -15.72 -3.49 6.46
C ALA A 405 -15.85 -3.99 7.90
N VAL A 406 -14.99 -4.91 8.30
CA VAL A 406 -14.90 -5.41 9.67
C VAL A 406 -13.46 -5.33 10.14
N HIS A 407 -13.25 -4.65 11.26
CA HIS A 407 -11.98 -4.73 11.98
C HIS A 407 -11.96 -6.00 12.81
N VAL A 408 -10.85 -6.74 12.73
CA VAL A 408 -10.65 -8.04 13.35
C VAL A 408 -9.41 -7.94 14.24
N VAL A 409 -9.58 -8.28 15.51
CA VAL A 409 -8.48 -8.51 16.45
C VAL A 409 -8.44 -10.00 16.72
N TYR A 410 -7.42 -10.66 16.19
CA TYR A 410 -7.17 -12.08 16.40
C TYR A 410 -6.66 -12.28 17.84
N LEU A 411 -7.30 -13.17 18.59
CA LEU A 411 -7.02 -13.43 20.01
C LEU A 411 -6.21 -14.71 20.16
N ASP A 412 -5.34 -14.73 21.17
CA ASP A 412 -4.61 -15.94 21.50
C ASP A 412 -5.61 -17.02 21.99
N ALA A 413 -5.56 -18.19 21.36
CA ALA A 413 -6.52 -19.26 21.66
C ALA A 413 -6.29 -19.90 23.04
N ALA A 414 -5.05 -19.89 23.53
CA ALA A 414 -4.69 -20.42 24.84
C ALA A 414 -4.92 -19.38 25.94
N ASP A 415 -4.68 -18.10 25.63
CA ASP A 415 -4.94 -16.99 26.54
C ASP A 415 -5.71 -15.86 25.84
N PRO A 416 -7.05 -15.93 25.78
CA PRO A 416 -7.87 -14.95 25.07
C PRO A 416 -7.90 -13.56 25.72
N THR A 417 -7.12 -13.32 26.78
CA THR A 417 -6.94 -11.99 27.36
C THR A 417 -6.01 -11.09 26.55
N ARG A 418 -5.31 -11.64 25.54
CA ARG A 418 -4.36 -10.93 24.69
C ARG A 418 -4.58 -11.18 23.20
N ALA A 419 -4.05 -10.28 22.38
CA ALA A 419 -3.98 -10.49 20.93
C ALA A 419 -3.02 -11.65 20.59
N ALA A 420 -3.34 -12.41 19.54
CA ALA A 420 -2.55 -13.55 19.11
C ALA A 420 -1.15 -13.16 18.61
N THR A 421 -0.16 -13.99 18.88
CA THR A 421 1.11 -13.96 18.15
C THR A 421 1.00 -14.91 16.97
N ILE A 422 0.84 -14.36 15.77
CA ILE A 422 0.63 -15.14 14.54
C ILE A 422 1.95 -15.16 13.79
N ALA A 423 2.50 -16.34 13.52
CA ALA A 423 3.69 -16.50 12.70
C ALA A 423 3.33 -16.99 11.29
N ALA A 424 3.96 -16.41 10.27
CA ALA A 424 3.90 -16.96 8.91
C ALA A 424 4.51 -18.38 8.92
N PRO A 425 3.81 -19.42 8.45
CA PRO A 425 4.31 -20.80 8.49
C PRO A 425 5.64 -20.99 7.77
N GLU A 426 5.91 -20.18 6.76
CA GLU A 426 7.05 -20.34 5.85
C GLU A 426 8.31 -19.65 6.36
N THR A 427 8.15 -18.48 6.99
CA THR A 427 9.27 -17.59 7.36
C THR A 427 9.43 -17.44 8.87
N GLY A 428 8.41 -17.80 9.65
CA GLY A 428 8.33 -17.49 11.07
C GLY A 428 8.10 -16.00 11.37
N GLU A 429 7.89 -15.16 10.34
CA GLU A 429 7.64 -13.73 10.50
C GLU A 429 6.37 -13.50 11.33
N ILE A 430 6.45 -12.60 12.32
CA ILE A 430 5.29 -12.24 13.14
C ILE A 430 4.36 -11.31 12.35
N LEU A 431 3.16 -11.81 12.08
CA LEU A 431 2.13 -11.15 11.31
C LEU A 431 1.20 -10.29 12.18
N PRO A 432 0.55 -9.26 11.62
CA PRO A 432 -0.34 -8.39 12.38
C PRO A 432 -1.57 -9.10 12.98
N ALA A 433 -1.67 -9.10 14.29
CA ALA A 433 -2.84 -9.61 15.03
C ALA A 433 -4.09 -8.73 14.91
N ARG A 434 -3.98 -7.54 14.31
CA ARG A 434 -5.09 -6.61 14.05
C ARG A 434 -5.14 -6.33 12.56
N ARG A 435 -6.29 -6.60 11.94
CA ARG A 435 -6.51 -6.40 10.50
C ARG A 435 -7.89 -5.86 10.22
N THR A 436 -8.11 -5.43 8.99
CA THR A 436 -9.44 -5.05 8.52
C THR A 436 -9.76 -5.81 7.24
N ILE A 437 -10.96 -6.38 7.18
CA ILE A 437 -11.51 -7.06 6.02
C ILE A 437 -12.53 -6.11 5.39
N GLY A 438 -12.21 -5.59 4.20
CA GLY A 438 -12.98 -4.56 3.51
C GLY A 438 -12.31 -3.18 3.54
N ALA A 439 -12.92 -2.20 2.87
CA ALA A 439 -12.38 -0.85 2.78
C ALA A 439 -12.84 0.04 3.95
N ILE A 440 -11.89 0.70 4.62
CA ILE A 440 -12.17 1.55 5.79
C ILE A 440 -12.39 3.02 5.44
N HIS A 441 -11.99 3.44 4.24
CA HIS A 441 -12.06 4.84 3.82
C HIS A 441 -13.52 5.32 3.81
N GLY A 442 -13.82 6.39 4.56
CA GLY A 442 -15.19 6.88 4.74
C GLY A 442 -16.04 6.10 5.75
N ALA A 443 -15.53 4.99 6.30
CA ALA A 443 -16.26 4.12 7.23
C ALA A 443 -15.71 4.23 8.66
N SER A 444 -16.57 3.93 9.64
CA SER A 444 -16.23 3.99 11.07
C SER A 444 -17.01 2.97 11.87
N VAL A 445 -16.44 2.52 13.00
CA VAL A 445 -17.21 1.78 14.01
C VAL A 445 -18.00 2.79 14.83
N ARG A 446 -19.32 2.59 14.95
CA ARG A 446 -20.23 3.56 15.57
C ARG A 446 -20.71 3.03 16.91
N LEU A 447 -20.13 3.48 18.02
CA LEU A 447 -20.49 2.99 19.36
C LEU A 447 -21.72 3.73 19.95
N GLY A 448 -22.27 4.67 19.20
CA GLY A 448 -23.48 5.39 19.57
C GLY A 448 -24.06 6.17 18.38
N PRO A 449 -25.29 6.69 18.54
CA PRO A 449 -25.91 7.55 17.54
C PRO A 449 -25.07 8.80 17.31
N ALA A 450 -25.10 9.34 16.10
CA ALA A 450 -24.46 10.62 15.81
C ALA A 450 -25.17 11.77 16.53
N GLY A 451 -24.43 12.85 16.77
CA GLY A 451 -24.95 14.07 17.38
C GLY A 451 -24.20 15.31 16.94
N ALA A 452 -24.62 16.47 17.44
CA ALA A 452 -24.00 17.75 17.10
C ALA A 452 -22.54 17.87 17.58
N SER A 453 -22.20 17.15 18.65
CA SER A 453 -20.83 17.02 19.18
C SER A 453 -20.47 15.55 19.26
N MET A 454 -19.33 15.17 18.69
CA MET A 454 -18.90 13.77 18.60
C MET A 454 -17.47 13.58 19.10
N VAL A 455 -17.15 12.34 19.49
CA VAL A 455 -15.78 11.89 19.70
C VAL A 455 -15.42 10.94 18.56
N LEU A 456 -14.29 11.19 17.91
CA LEU A 456 -13.72 10.32 16.89
C LEU A 456 -12.38 9.77 17.39
N ALA A 457 -12.35 8.48 17.72
CA ALA A 457 -11.19 7.82 18.31
C ALA A 457 -10.30 7.14 17.27
N SER A 458 -8.98 7.15 17.51
CA SER A 458 -7.98 6.59 16.60
C SER A 458 -8.01 5.07 16.46
N GLY A 459 -8.55 4.36 17.47
CA GLY A 459 -8.60 2.91 17.53
C GLY A 459 -9.84 2.43 18.29
N ILE A 460 -10.17 1.14 18.22
CA ILE A 460 -11.40 0.61 18.83
C ILE A 460 -11.29 0.55 20.34
N GLU A 461 -10.12 0.19 20.89
CA GLU A 461 -9.87 0.15 22.33
C GLU A 461 -9.96 1.56 22.94
N THR A 462 -9.39 2.57 22.27
CA THR A 462 -9.50 3.98 22.69
C THR A 462 -10.95 4.46 22.66
N ALA A 463 -11.72 4.08 21.65
CA ALA A 463 -13.14 4.44 21.55
C ALA A 463 -13.96 3.85 22.71
N LEU A 464 -13.74 2.58 23.03
CA LEU A 464 -14.42 1.89 24.11
C LEU A 464 -14.05 2.45 25.48
N ALA A 465 -12.77 2.78 25.70
CA ALA A 465 -12.33 3.45 26.92
C ALA A 465 -13.01 4.80 27.14
N VAL A 466 -13.10 5.63 26.09
CA VAL A 466 -13.85 6.90 26.17
C VAL A 466 -15.33 6.63 26.46
N ARG A 467 -15.91 5.62 25.83
CA ARG A 467 -17.32 5.27 26.01
C ARG A 467 -17.66 4.86 27.44
N MET A 468 -16.74 4.20 28.15
CA MET A 468 -16.94 3.85 29.56
C MET A 468 -17.00 5.08 30.47
N VAL A 469 -16.12 6.06 30.22
CA VAL A 469 -16.07 7.30 31.03
C VAL A 469 -17.15 8.29 30.59
N ARG A 470 -17.59 8.21 29.33
CA ARG A 470 -18.60 9.08 28.71
C ARG A 470 -19.71 8.25 28.05
N PRO A 471 -20.57 7.58 28.84
CA PRO A 471 -21.60 6.65 28.35
C PRO A 471 -22.74 7.32 27.60
N HIS A 472 -22.75 8.64 27.46
CA HIS A 472 -23.74 9.39 26.67
C HIS A 472 -23.12 10.13 25.47
N ASP A 473 -21.80 10.22 25.36
CA ASP A 473 -21.15 10.90 24.23
C ASP A 473 -21.27 10.05 22.94
N PRO A 474 -21.56 10.66 21.78
CA PRO A 474 -21.47 10.03 20.46
C PRO A 474 -20.02 9.64 20.12
N VAL A 475 -19.60 8.41 20.45
CA VAL A 475 -18.23 7.94 20.20
C VAL A 475 -18.17 7.03 18.98
N TRP A 476 -17.37 7.41 17.98
CA TRP A 476 -17.03 6.59 16.82
C TRP A 476 -15.53 6.26 16.80
N SER A 477 -15.16 5.15 16.17
CA SER A 477 -13.77 4.76 15.96
C SER A 477 -13.41 4.79 14.47
N ALA A 478 -12.26 5.40 14.16
CA ALA A 478 -11.65 5.35 12.85
C ALA A 478 -10.78 4.09 12.63
N ILE A 479 -10.57 3.26 13.67
CA ILE A 479 -9.71 2.07 13.69
C ILE A 479 -8.21 2.35 13.54
N THR A 480 -7.82 3.32 12.70
CA THR A 480 -6.42 3.74 12.55
C THR A 480 -6.28 5.26 12.60
N LEU A 481 -5.07 5.72 12.94
CA LEU A 481 -4.70 7.14 12.91
C LEU A 481 -4.87 7.75 11.51
N ASP A 482 -4.52 7.01 10.45
CA ASP A 482 -4.67 7.49 9.08
C ASP A 482 -6.14 7.68 8.69
N ASN A 483 -7.03 6.77 9.11
CA ASN A 483 -8.43 6.85 8.73
C ASN A 483 -9.19 7.97 9.45
N LEU A 484 -8.65 8.58 10.52
CA LEU A 484 -9.28 9.71 11.23
C LEU A 484 -9.69 10.86 10.30
N ARG A 485 -8.85 11.17 9.30
CA ARG A 485 -9.11 12.24 8.32
C ARG A 485 -10.13 11.84 7.25
N HIS A 486 -10.39 10.54 7.09
CA HIS A 486 -11.23 9.99 6.04
C HIS A 486 -12.62 9.62 6.54
N VAL A 487 -12.85 9.56 7.86
CA VAL A 487 -14.19 9.30 8.40
C VAL A 487 -15.15 10.42 8.02
N VAL A 488 -16.21 10.06 7.31
CA VAL A 488 -17.32 10.95 6.99
C VAL A 488 -18.25 11.03 8.19
N LEU A 489 -18.16 12.12 8.96
CA LEU A 489 -19.15 12.41 10.00
C LEU A 489 -20.41 13.02 9.38
N PRO A 490 -21.57 12.88 10.03
CA PRO A 490 -22.82 13.42 9.52
C PRO A 490 -22.82 14.96 9.41
N PRO A 491 -23.64 15.54 8.51
CA PRO A 491 -23.73 16.99 8.36
C PRO A 491 -24.15 17.74 9.64
N GLU A 492 -24.92 17.10 10.52
CA GLU A 492 -25.35 17.66 11.79
C GLU A 492 -24.22 17.80 12.83
N CYS A 493 -23.09 17.10 12.64
CA CYS A 493 -21.93 17.19 13.52
C CYS A 493 -21.19 18.52 13.30
N ARG A 494 -21.28 19.40 14.30
CA ARG A 494 -20.67 20.74 14.32
C ARG A 494 -19.37 20.79 15.11
N ALA A 495 -19.15 19.83 16.02
CA ALA A 495 -17.93 19.73 16.80
C ALA A 495 -17.44 18.29 16.90
N VAL A 496 -16.13 18.08 16.76
CA VAL A 496 -15.49 16.78 16.91
C VAL A 496 -14.29 16.86 17.85
N THR A 497 -14.21 15.92 18.78
CA THR A 497 -13.03 15.69 19.61
C THR A 497 -12.29 14.45 19.06
N LEU A 498 -11.05 14.65 18.62
CA LEU A 498 -10.16 13.57 18.21
C LEU A 498 -9.56 12.91 19.45
N ALA A 499 -9.96 11.69 19.76
CA ALA A 499 -9.45 10.93 20.90
C ALA A 499 -8.32 9.99 20.47
N VAL A 500 -7.13 10.19 21.03
CA VAL A 500 -5.89 9.54 20.57
C VAL A 500 -5.15 8.93 21.75
N ASN A 501 -4.57 7.75 21.58
CA ASN A 501 -3.82 7.08 22.64
C ASN A 501 -2.58 7.90 23.06
N GLY A 502 -2.47 8.18 24.36
CA GLY A 502 -1.47 9.05 24.98
C GLY A 502 -0.05 8.49 25.04
N LYS A 503 0.16 7.19 24.81
CA LYS A 503 1.51 6.58 24.73
C LYS A 503 2.41 7.25 23.67
N GLY A 504 1.79 7.90 22.68
CA GLY A 504 2.45 8.61 21.60
C GLY A 504 2.21 10.11 21.58
N ALA A 505 1.80 10.73 22.69
CA ALA A 505 1.46 12.16 22.71
C ALA A 505 2.63 13.09 22.36
N ARG A 506 3.87 12.63 22.53
CA ARG A 506 5.10 13.35 22.16
C ARG A 506 5.71 12.86 20.84
N ASP A 507 5.06 11.91 20.16
CA ASP A 507 5.52 11.36 18.89
C ASP A 507 5.08 12.28 17.74
N ALA A 508 6.06 12.88 17.06
CA ALA A 508 5.85 13.79 15.94
C ALA A 508 5.08 13.15 14.77
N ARG A 509 5.17 11.82 14.57
CA ARG A 509 4.38 11.11 13.56
C ARG A 509 2.91 11.09 13.92
N ILE A 510 2.60 10.82 15.19
CA ILE A 510 1.22 10.78 15.68
C ILE A 510 0.62 12.19 15.65
N ALA A 511 1.38 13.21 16.07
CA ALA A 511 0.97 14.61 15.99
C ALA A 511 0.54 15.00 14.57
N ARG A 512 1.32 14.63 13.53
CA ARG A 512 0.97 14.91 12.13
C ARG A 512 -0.34 14.26 11.68
N HIS A 513 -0.61 13.01 12.07
CA HIS A 513 -1.89 12.36 11.76
C HIS A 513 -3.07 13.08 12.43
N VAL A 514 -2.89 13.54 13.67
CA VAL A 514 -3.90 14.28 14.42
C VAL A 514 -4.15 15.66 13.80
N GLU A 515 -3.09 16.37 13.41
CA GLU A 515 -3.18 17.66 12.71
C GLU A 515 -3.86 17.54 11.35
N ALA A 516 -3.50 16.53 10.55
CA ALA A 516 -4.12 16.26 9.27
C ALA A 516 -5.61 15.90 9.41
N ALA A 517 -5.94 15.07 10.41
CA ALA A 517 -7.33 14.77 10.73
C ALA A 517 -8.08 16.02 11.19
N GLY A 518 -7.48 16.83 12.05
CA GLY A 518 -8.10 18.06 12.51
C GLY A 518 -8.35 19.05 11.39
N SER A 519 -7.40 19.21 10.48
CA SER A 519 -7.54 20.06 9.29
C SER A 519 -8.66 19.58 8.38
N ALA A 520 -8.76 18.27 8.12
CA ALA A 520 -9.82 17.68 7.30
C ALA A 520 -11.22 17.88 7.91
N GLN A 521 -11.34 17.70 9.23
CA GLN A 521 -12.62 17.90 9.91
C GLN A 521 -13.01 19.39 10.00
N ALA A 522 -12.04 20.28 10.20
CA ALA A 522 -12.24 21.73 10.21
C ALA A 522 -12.66 22.26 8.83
N ALA A 523 -12.07 21.73 7.74
CA ALA A 523 -12.50 22.04 6.37
C ALA A 523 -13.96 21.65 6.10
N GLY A 524 -14.49 20.67 6.83
CA GLY A 524 -15.91 20.32 6.85
C GLY A 524 -16.81 21.25 7.67
N GLY A 525 -16.29 22.38 8.17
CA GLY A 525 -17.03 23.38 8.96
C GLY A 525 -17.19 23.03 10.44
N ARG A 526 -16.36 22.14 10.99
CA ARG A 526 -16.48 21.63 12.36
C ARG A 526 -15.48 22.28 13.31
N GLY A 527 -15.90 22.55 14.54
CA GLY A 527 -14.97 22.83 15.64
C GLY A 527 -14.20 21.58 16.03
N VAL A 528 -12.87 21.64 16.04
CA VAL A 528 -12.01 20.48 16.32
C VAL A 528 -11.26 20.65 17.63
N ARG A 529 -11.23 19.60 18.44
CA ARG A 529 -10.38 19.50 19.63
C ARG A 529 -9.64 18.16 19.62
N THR A 530 -8.52 18.09 20.34
CA THR A 530 -7.78 16.85 20.55
C THR A 530 -7.83 16.47 22.02
N MET A 531 -8.02 15.18 22.28
CA MET A 531 -7.98 14.57 23.60
C MET A 531 -6.99 13.42 23.58
N TRP A 532 -5.99 13.48 24.47
CA TRP A 532 -5.07 12.37 24.70
C TRP A 532 -5.63 11.46 25.79
N VAL A 533 -5.93 10.21 25.41
CA VAL A 533 -6.48 9.20 26.30
C VAL A 533 -5.33 8.41 26.92
N PRO A 534 -5.22 8.29 28.25
CA PRO A 534 -4.20 7.47 28.89
C PRO A 534 -4.19 6.06 28.31
N SER A 535 -3.00 5.46 28.19
CA SER A 535 -2.90 4.10 27.68
C SER A 535 -3.60 3.12 28.61
N LEU A 536 -4.45 2.28 28.02
CA LEU A 536 -5.02 1.13 28.72
C LEU A 536 -3.88 0.23 29.20
N VAL A 537 -3.98 -0.23 30.45
CA VAL A 537 -2.96 -1.06 31.08
C VAL A 537 -2.94 -2.40 30.37
N SER A 538 -1.77 -2.81 29.86
CA SER A 538 -1.50 -4.24 29.65
C SER A 538 -1.19 -4.79 31.03
N SER A 539 -2.14 -5.39 31.72
CA SER A 539 -1.87 -6.06 32.99
C SER A 539 -1.06 -7.33 32.73
N ALA A 540 0.25 -7.15 32.54
CA ALA A 540 1.26 -8.18 32.65
C ALA A 540 2.30 -7.69 33.68
N ALA A 541 1.87 -7.55 34.93
CA ALA A 541 2.74 -7.54 36.10
C ALA A 541 1.86 -7.73 37.33
N GLY A 542 2.02 -8.88 37.99
CA GLY A 542 1.51 -9.09 39.33
C GLY A 542 2.10 -8.06 40.30
N SER A 543 1.27 -7.71 41.27
CA SER A 543 1.55 -6.96 42.49
C SER A 543 2.97 -7.12 43.08
N ALA A 544 3.61 -5.99 43.43
CA ALA A 544 4.31 -5.81 44.70
C ALA A 544 4.65 -4.33 44.97
N GLY A 545 4.02 -3.74 46.01
CA GLY A 545 4.48 -2.53 46.72
C GLY A 545 4.35 -1.21 45.96
N ALA A 546 3.94 -0.09 46.54
CA ALA A 546 3.83 0.32 47.93
C ALA A 546 2.76 1.42 48.06
N ARG A 547 2.39 1.63 49.32
CA ARG A 547 1.29 2.40 49.89
C ARG A 547 1.14 3.83 49.39
#